data_AF-A0A521G6G6-F1
#
_entry.id   AF-A0A521G6G6-F1
#
_cell.length_a   1.000
_cell.length_b   1.000
_cell.length_c   1.000
_cell.angle_alpha   90.00
_cell.angle_beta   90.00
_cell.angle_gamma   90.00
#
_symmetry.space_group_name_H-M   'P 1'
#
loop_
_entity.id
_entity.type
_entity.pdbx_description
1 polymer ?
#
loop_
_entity_poly.entity_id
_entity_poly.type
_entity_poly.pdbx_seq_one_letter_code
_entity_poly.pdbx_strand_id
1 'polypeptide(L)'
;MVETEDIAELKALQSQALARIEQLEAENADLRRRLQMNPANSHKPPSSQGYTQKPALLKPTTGKVGGQPGHPGTTLDVAQTPDRLLRHQASHCPQCGQALLGEGQVMTRRQVFDLPPPRLLITEH
;
A
#
# COMPACT_ATOMS: atom_id res chain seq x y z
N MET A 1 -65.75 -40.05 21.13
CA MET A 1 -65.10 -40.14 19.80
C MET A 1 -64.56 -38.76 19.53
N VAL A 2 -63.24 -38.55 19.63
CA VAL A 2 -62.64 -37.31 19.10
C VAL A 2 -62.75 -37.44 17.59
N GLU A 3 -63.47 -36.52 16.97
CA GLU A 3 -63.88 -36.65 15.58
C GLU A 3 -62.64 -36.53 14.70
N THR A 4 -62.52 -37.42 13.72
CA THR A 4 -61.36 -37.50 12.83
C THR A 4 -61.15 -36.20 12.03
N GLU A 5 -62.19 -35.38 11.90
CA GLU A 5 -62.15 -33.99 11.41
C GLU A 5 -61.16 -33.12 12.20
N ASP A 6 -61.26 -33.11 13.54
CA ASP A 6 -60.42 -32.26 14.41
C ASP A 6 -58.93 -32.58 14.24
N ILE A 7 -58.61 -33.86 14.07
CA ILE A 7 -57.23 -34.33 13.85
C ILE A 7 -56.72 -33.88 12.47
N ALA A 8 -57.58 -33.86 11.46
CA ALA A 8 -57.21 -33.39 10.11
C ALA A 8 -57.01 -31.87 10.08
N GLU A 9 -57.88 -31.11 10.74
CA GLU A 9 -57.76 -29.66 10.87
C GLU A 9 -56.51 -29.25 11.64
N LEU A 10 -56.22 -29.93 12.77
CA LEU A 10 -55.00 -29.69 13.54
C LEU A 10 -53.73 -29.96 12.73
N LYS A 11 -53.73 -31.02 11.90
CA LYS A 11 -52.59 -31.32 11.00
C LYS A 11 -52.43 -30.28 9.90
N ALA A 12 -53.53 -29.77 9.35
CA ALA A 12 -53.50 -28.69 8.36
C ALA A 12 -52.99 -27.38 8.96
N LEU A 13 -53.43 -27.03 10.18
CA LEU A 13 -52.91 -25.87 10.91
C LEU A 13 -51.42 -26.03 11.23
N GLN A 14 -51.00 -27.23 11.65
CA GLN A 14 -49.59 -27.52 11.93
C GLN A 14 -48.73 -27.38 10.68
N SER A 15 -49.16 -27.92 9.53
CA SER A 15 -48.40 -27.80 8.29
C SER A 15 -48.30 -26.35 7.82
N GLN A 16 -49.37 -25.57 7.95
CA GLN A 16 -49.38 -24.14 7.62
C GLN A 16 -48.46 -23.34 8.56
N ALA A 17 -48.48 -23.64 9.86
CA ALA A 17 -47.60 -23.00 10.84
C ALA A 17 -46.12 -23.32 10.56
N LEU A 18 -45.79 -24.58 10.25
CA LEU A 18 -44.43 -24.99 9.91
C LEU A 18 -43.93 -24.31 8.64
N ALA A 19 -44.76 -24.24 7.59
CA ALA A 19 -44.42 -23.52 6.36
C ALA A 19 -44.16 -22.03 6.63
N ARG A 20 -44.94 -21.41 7.52
CA ARG A 20 -44.75 -20.01 7.90
C ARG A 20 -43.48 -19.79 8.71
N ILE A 21 -43.14 -20.72 9.61
CA ILE A 21 -41.89 -20.69 10.38
C ILE A 21 -40.70 -20.78 9.43
N GLU A 22 -40.70 -21.74 8.50
CA GLU A 22 -39.61 -21.90 7.53
C GLU A 22 -39.41 -20.64 6.68
N GLN A 23 -40.50 -20.03 6.22
CA GLN A 23 -40.44 -18.76 5.49
C GLN A 23 -39.83 -17.63 6.32
N LEU A 24 -40.26 -17.49 7.57
CA LEU A 24 -39.76 -16.44 8.47
C LEU A 24 -38.31 -16.69 8.88
N GLU A 25 -37.89 -17.93 9.08
CA GLU A 25 -36.51 -18.30 9.37
C GLU A 25 -35.59 -17.97 8.19
N ALA A 26 -36.02 -18.28 6.97
CA ALA A 26 -35.29 -17.93 5.75
C ALA A 26 -35.13 -16.41 5.59
N GLU A 27 -36.20 -15.64 5.83
CA GLU A 27 -36.16 -14.18 5.78
C GLU A 27 -35.25 -13.61 6.88
N ASN A 28 -35.35 -14.12 8.11
CA ASN A 28 -34.53 -13.68 9.23
C ASN A 28 -33.05 -13.99 8.98
N ALA A 29 -32.73 -15.16 8.41
CA ALA A 29 -31.37 -15.52 8.03
C ALA A 29 -30.81 -14.56 6.96
N ASP A 30 -31.61 -14.20 5.95
CA ASP A 30 -31.20 -13.24 4.93
C ASP A 30 -30.99 -11.82 5.49
N LEU A 31 -31.92 -11.34 6.32
CA LEU A 31 -31.82 -10.04 6.97
C LEU A 31 -30.60 -9.97 7.90
N ARG A 32 -30.34 -11.02 8.70
CA ARG A 32 -29.15 -11.12 9.54
C ARG A 32 -27.87 -11.10 8.72
N ARG A 33 -27.83 -11.82 7.59
CA ARG A 33 -26.69 -11.80 6.66
C ARG A 33 -26.43 -10.40 6.13
N ARG A 34 -27.48 -9.67 5.75
CA ARG A 34 -27.37 -8.28 5.27
C ARG A 34 -26.87 -7.32 6.36
N LEU A 35 -27.36 -7.47 7.59
CA LEU A 35 -26.95 -6.62 8.72
C LEU A 35 -25.51 -6.89 9.18
N GLN A 36 -25.01 -8.11 9.03
CA GLN A 36 -23.63 -8.47 9.37
C GLN A 36 -22.61 -8.03 8.30
N MET A 37 -23.06 -7.51 7.16
CA MET A 37 -22.15 -6.96 6.16
C MET A 37 -21.54 -5.65 6.66
N ASN A 38 -20.22 -5.64 6.74
CA ASN A 38 -19.39 -4.52 7.10
C ASN A 38 -18.37 -4.22 5.97
N PRO A 39 -17.65 -3.10 6.08
CA PRO A 39 -16.59 -2.75 5.15
C PRO A 39 -15.56 -3.83 4.84
N ALA A 40 -15.27 -4.70 5.81
CA ALA A 40 -14.21 -5.70 5.73
C ALA A 40 -14.67 -7.01 5.05
N ASN A 41 -15.95 -7.34 5.12
CA ASN A 41 -16.49 -8.60 4.62
C ASN A 41 -17.47 -8.46 3.43
N SER A 42 -17.71 -7.24 2.93
CA SER A 42 -18.71 -6.99 1.88
C SER A 42 -18.21 -7.08 0.44
N HIS A 43 -16.94 -7.45 0.20
CA HIS A 43 -16.28 -7.45 -1.13
C HIS A 43 -16.37 -6.13 -1.92
N LYS A 44 -16.92 -5.06 -1.31
CA LYS A 44 -17.02 -3.74 -1.93
C LYS A 44 -15.65 -3.06 -1.87
N PRO A 45 -15.20 -2.45 -2.98
CA PRO A 45 -13.93 -1.74 -2.98
C PRO A 45 -13.99 -0.56 -1.99
N PRO A 46 -12.86 -0.16 -1.38
CA PRO A 46 -12.81 0.95 -0.43
C PRO A 46 -13.37 2.26 -1.00
N SER A 47 -13.22 2.47 -2.31
CA SER A 47 -13.75 3.64 -3.03
C SER A 47 -15.28 3.75 -3.00
N SER A 48 -16.01 2.63 -2.89
CA SER A 48 -17.48 2.61 -2.81
C SER A 48 -18.02 2.90 -1.42
N GLN A 49 -17.16 3.06 -0.41
CA GLN A 49 -17.55 3.25 0.99
C GLN A 49 -17.64 4.71 1.44
N GLY A 50 -17.46 5.66 0.51
CA GLY A 50 -17.60 7.09 0.75
C GLY A 50 -16.63 7.63 1.83
N TYR A 51 -16.89 8.86 2.26
CA TYR A 51 -16.05 9.57 3.24
C TYR A 51 -16.28 9.14 4.70
N THR A 52 -17.05 8.07 4.94
CA THR A 52 -17.32 7.54 6.28
C THR A 52 -16.11 6.89 6.93
N GLN A 53 -15.13 6.44 6.15
CA GLN A 53 -13.87 5.96 6.70
C GLN A 53 -13.04 7.14 7.18
N LYS A 54 -12.80 7.21 8.49
CA LYS A 54 -11.85 8.17 9.05
C LYS A 54 -10.48 7.88 8.43
N PRO A 55 -9.74 8.90 7.96
CA PRO A 55 -8.38 8.69 7.49
C PRO A 55 -7.59 8.01 8.61
N ALA A 56 -6.81 7.00 8.26
CA ALA A 56 -5.84 6.42 9.17
C ALA A 56 -4.76 7.48 9.44
N LEU A 57 -5.06 8.39 10.36
CA LEU A 57 -4.08 9.36 10.84
C LEU A 57 -3.02 8.56 11.57
N LEU A 58 -1.83 8.55 10.99
CA LEU A 58 -0.64 8.02 11.63
C LEU A 58 -0.54 8.66 13.02
N LYS A 59 -0.41 7.83 14.07
CA LYS A 59 -0.13 8.35 15.41
C LYS A 59 1.10 9.26 15.29
N PRO A 60 1.08 10.47 15.86
CA PRO A 60 2.25 11.33 15.85
C PRO A 60 3.41 10.55 16.45
N THR A 61 4.44 10.30 15.64
CA THR A 61 5.60 9.55 16.10
C THR A 61 6.36 10.46 17.05
N THR A 62 6.47 10.08 18.31
CA THR A 62 7.29 10.76 19.32
C THR A 62 8.79 10.50 19.14
N GLY A 63 9.17 9.67 18.16
CA GLY A 63 10.55 9.38 17.81
C GLY A 63 11.17 10.47 16.95
N LYS A 64 12.46 10.75 17.20
CA LYS A 64 13.27 11.59 16.30
C LYS A 64 13.34 10.92 14.92
N VAL A 65 13.13 11.71 13.87
CA VAL A 65 13.31 11.28 12.48
C VAL A 65 14.82 11.16 12.22
N GLY A 66 15.30 9.98 11.84
CA GLY A 66 16.72 9.69 11.59
C GLY A 66 17.26 8.51 12.41
N GLY A 67 18.56 8.23 12.27
CA GLY A 67 19.24 7.20 13.06
C GLY A 67 19.20 7.49 14.56
N GLN A 68 19.09 6.44 15.39
CA GLN A 68 19.11 6.62 16.85
C GLN A 68 20.45 7.19 17.31
N PRO A 69 20.48 8.03 18.37
CA PRO A 69 21.72 8.49 18.98
C PRO A 69 22.65 7.31 19.31
N GLY A 70 23.89 7.37 18.84
CA GLY A 70 24.89 6.30 19.03
C GLY A 70 25.00 5.30 17.87
N HIS A 71 24.15 5.38 16.84
CA HIS A 71 24.40 4.62 15.62
C HIS A 71 25.66 5.15 14.90
N PRO A 72 26.63 4.30 14.58
CA PRO A 72 27.72 4.69 13.69
C PRO A 72 27.12 4.97 12.32
N GLY A 73 27.18 6.24 11.89
CA GLY A 73 26.81 6.60 10.52
C GLY A 73 27.79 6.01 9.54
N THR A 74 27.30 5.36 8.49
CA THR A 74 28.09 4.92 7.34
C THR A 74 27.82 5.86 6.17
N THR A 75 28.20 7.12 6.31
CA THR A 75 28.16 8.07 5.20
C THR A 75 29.23 7.68 4.18
N LEU A 76 28.90 7.74 2.89
CA LEU A 76 29.88 7.53 1.83
C LEU A 76 30.88 8.70 1.80
N ASP A 77 32.14 8.39 2.06
CA ASP A 77 33.23 9.36 1.96
C ASP A 77 33.59 9.64 0.49
N VAL A 78 34.07 10.86 0.23
CA VAL A 78 34.60 11.23 -1.08
C VAL A 78 35.90 10.47 -1.32
N ALA A 79 35.92 9.64 -2.37
CA ALA A 79 37.10 8.90 -2.78
C ALA A 79 38.22 9.85 -3.21
N GLN A 80 39.44 9.66 -2.70
CA GLN A 80 40.59 10.50 -3.07
C GLN A 80 41.02 10.27 -4.52
N THR A 81 40.87 9.04 -5.02
CA THR A 81 41.28 8.59 -6.35
C THR A 81 40.10 7.93 -7.07
N PRO A 82 39.27 8.70 -7.82
CA PRO A 82 38.16 8.12 -8.58
C PRO A 82 38.66 7.38 -9.83
N ASP A 83 37.94 6.32 -10.24
CA ASP A 83 38.28 5.55 -11.45
C ASP A 83 38.20 6.39 -12.74
N ARG A 84 37.34 7.41 -12.76
CA ARG A 84 37.16 8.34 -13.87
C ARG A 84 36.98 9.76 -13.37
N LEU A 85 37.62 10.72 -14.05
CA LEU A 85 37.48 12.15 -13.77
C LEU A 85 36.91 12.87 -14.99
N LEU A 86 35.65 13.31 -14.88
CA LEU A 86 34.98 14.11 -15.91
C LEU A 86 35.01 15.59 -15.49
N ARG A 87 35.65 16.44 -16.30
CA ARG A 87 35.65 17.90 -16.10
C ARG A 87 34.53 18.54 -16.90
N HIS A 88 33.66 19.28 -16.23
CA HIS A 88 32.63 20.09 -16.85
C HIS A 88 33.05 21.57 -16.81
N GLN A 89 33.59 22.08 -17.91
CA GLN A 89 33.99 23.48 -18.05
C GLN A 89 33.00 24.20 -18.96
N ALA A 90 32.53 25.37 -18.53
CA ALA A 90 31.72 26.24 -19.38
C ALA A 90 32.59 26.83 -20.50
N SER A 91 32.11 26.74 -21.74
CA SER A 91 32.77 27.35 -22.90
C SER A 91 32.35 28.80 -23.14
N HIS A 92 31.20 29.20 -22.61
CA HIS A 92 30.63 30.53 -22.78
C HIS A 92 30.04 31.04 -21.47
N CYS A 93 30.04 32.37 -21.31
CA CYS A 93 29.43 33.02 -20.18
C CYS A 93 27.91 32.79 -20.20
N PRO A 94 27.30 32.26 -19.12
CA PRO A 94 25.87 32.00 -19.09
C PRO A 94 25.01 33.29 -19.10
N GLN A 95 25.61 34.45 -18.83
CA GLN A 95 24.90 35.73 -18.78
C GLN A 95 24.98 36.52 -20.09
N CYS A 96 26.16 36.60 -20.72
CA CYS A 96 26.36 37.42 -21.93
C CYS A 96 26.70 36.59 -23.19
N GLY A 97 26.91 35.28 -23.07
CA GLY A 97 27.18 34.38 -24.20
C GLY A 97 28.58 34.49 -24.80
N GLN A 98 29.45 35.39 -24.31
CA GLN A 98 30.83 35.50 -24.80
C GLN A 98 31.64 34.25 -24.44
N ALA A 99 32.58 33.89 -25.33
CA ALA A 99 33.47 32.76 -25.12
C ALA A 99 34.36 32.98 -23.88
N LEU A 100 34.46 31.95 -23.03
CA LEU A 100 35.35 31.96 -21.88
C LEU A 100 36.72 31.43 -22.32
N LEU A 101 37.75 32.26 -22.17
CA LEU A 101 39.13 31.94 -22.52
C LEU A 101 39.96 31.73 -21.26
N GLY A 102 40.85 30.74 -21.28
CA GLY A 102 41.76 30.44 -20.19
C GLY A 102 41.24 29.39 -19.20
N GLU A 103 41.96 29.27 -18.08
CA GLU A 103 41.64 28.29 -17.04
C GLU A 103 40.50 28.76 -16.15
N GLY A 104 39.59 27.85 -15.84
CA GLY A 104 38.50 28.08 -14.90
C GLY A 104 38.85 27.66 -13.47
N GLN A 105 38.01 28.07 -12.52
CA GLN A 105 38.02 27.58 -11.15
C GLN A 105 37.02 26.43 -10.96
N VAL A 106 37.34 25.49 -10.08
CA VAL A 106 36.39 24.46 -9.64
C VAL A 106 35.36 25.08 -8.71
N MET A 107 34.12 25.24 -9.19
CA MET A 107 33.00 25.74 -8.39
C MET A 107 32.35 24.65 -7.54
N THR A 108 32.23 23.44 -8.10
CA THR A 108 31.55 22.31 -7.45
C THR A 108 32.25 21.01 -7.78
N ARG A 109 32.35 20.11 -6.79
CA ARG A 109 32.82 18.74 -6.95
C ARG A 109 31.79 17.77 -6.38
N ARG A 110 31.42 16.74 -7.13
CA ARG A 110 30.56 15.64 -6.69
C ARG A 110 31.09 14.32 -7.23
N GLN A 111 30.82 13.23 -6.52
CA GLN A 111 31.12 11.88 -6.98
C GLN A 111 29.82 11.09 -7.08
N VAL A 112 29.75 10.26 -8.11
CA VAL A 112 28.66 9.30 -8.33
C VAL A 112 29.27 7.92 -8.21
N PHE A 113 28.69 7.09 -7.36
CA PHE A 113 29.14 5.72 -7.11
C PHE A 113 28.20 4.77 -7.85
N ASP A 114 28.58 4.42 -9.08
CA ASP A 114 27.85 3.44 -9.89
C ASP A 114 28.65 2.14 -9.97
N LEU A 115 27.93 1.00 -10.02
CA LEU A 115 28.56 -0.29 -10.31
C LEU A 115 28.67 -0.48 -11.83
N PRO A 116 29.80 -0.97 -12.34
CA PRO A 116 29.86 -1.41 -13.73
C PRO A 116 28.87 -2.57 -13.95
N PRO A 117 28.38 -2.79 -15.18
CA PRO A 117 27.53 -3.93 -15.48
C PRO A 117 28.18 -5.24 -14.99
N PRO A 118 27.46 -6.06 -14.21
CA PRO A 118 28.01 -7.31 -13.69
C PRO A 118 28.35 -8.25 -14.84
N ARG A 119 29.46 -8.98 -14.73
CA ARG A 119 29.89 -9.97 -15.73
C ARG A 119 29.54 -11.37 -15.22
N LEU A 120 28.95 -12.20 -16.09
CA LEU A 120 28.74 -13.61 -15.79
C LEU A 120 30.08 -14.35 -15.83
N LEU A 121 30.35 -15.15 -14.81
CA LEU A 121 31.41 -16.14 -14.81
C LEU A 121 30.78 -17.50 -15.08
N ILE A 122 31.13 -18.11 -16.21
CA ILE A 122 30.67 -19.46 -16.57
C ILE A 122 31.83 -20.42 -16.37
N THR A 123 31.62 -21.45 -15.55
CA THR A 123 32.57 -22.55 -15.35
C THR A 123 31.85 -23.85 -15.73
N GLU A 124 32.46 -24.63 -16.61
CA GLU A 124 32.00 -25.98 -16.98
C GLU A 124 32.83 -27.00 -16.19
N HIS A 125 32.21 -28.11 -15.79
CA HIS A 125 32.80 -29.19 -15.00
C HIS A 125 32.77 -30.51 -15.75
#